data_AF-A0A1C7MD21-F1
#
_entry.id   AF-A0A1C7MD21-F1
#
_cell.length_a   1.000
_cell.length_b   1.000
_cell.length_c   1.000
_cell.angle_alpha   90.00
_cell.angle_beta   90.00
_cell.angle_gamma   90.00
#
_symmetry.space_group_name_H-M   'P 1'
#
loop_
_entity.id
_entity.type
_entity.pdbx_description
1 polymer ?
#
loop_
_entity_poly.entity_id
_entity_poly.type
_entity_poly.pdbx_seq_one_letter_code
_entity_poly.pdbx_strand_id
1 'polypeptide(L)' 'MAKLAVLGQDTTQMIDCSEVIPVPPPPNSTAHFPAGLSNADVQQACATTAFPILPSDPGPATTVAPVPHC' A
#
# COMPACT_ATOMS: atom_id res chain seq x y z
N MET A 1 -7.16 -7.61 -7.09
CA MET A 1 -8.45 -7.93 -6.44
C MET A 1 -9.48 -8.55 -7.38
N ALA A 2 -9.39 -8.33 -8.70
CA ALA A 2 -10.34 -8.89 -9.67
C ALA A 2 -10.61 -10.40 -9.51
N LYS A 3 -9.58 -11.22 -9.29
CA LYS A 3 -9.73 -12.68 -9.08
C LYS A 3 -10.43 -13.06 -7.77
N LEU A 4 -10.17 -12.32 -6.68
CA LEU A 4 -10.79 -12.61 -5.38
C LEU A 4 -12.28 -12.27 -5.38
N ALA A 5 -12.68 -11.21 -6.10
CA ALA A 5 -14.05 -10.73 -6.16
C ALA A 5 -15.03 -11.71 -6.86
N VAL A 6 -14.52 -12.71 -7.59
CA VAL A 6 -15.30 -13.62 -8.44
C VAL A 6 -15.08 -15.10 -8.09
N LEU A 7 -14.66 -15.39 -6.85
CA LEU A 7 -14.48 -16.78 -6.43
C LEU A 7 -15.77 -17.59 -6.61
N GLY A 8 -15.65 -18.73 -7.31
CA GLY A 8 -16.79 -19.60 -7.61
C GLY A 8 -17.76 -19.06 -8.67
N GLN A 9 -17.45 -17.92 -9.31
CA GLN A 9 -18.23 -17.35 -10.40
C GLN A 9 -17.48 -17.49 -11.73
N ASP A 10 -18.24 -17.59 -12.82
CA ASP A 10 -17.73 -17.55 -14.19
C ASP A 10 -17.88 -16.14 -14.74
N THR A 11 -16.77 -15.42 -14.90
CA THR A 11 -16.75 -14.03 -15.36
C THR A 11 -17.26 -13.86 -16.79
N THR A 12 -17.32 -14.94 -17.59
CA THR A 12 -17.88 -14.87 -18.94
C THR A 12 -19.40 -14.69 -18.95
N GLN A 13 -20.05 -14.94 -17.81
CA GLN A 13 -21.48 -14.74 -17.58
C GLN A 13 -21.76 -13.44 -16.80
N MET A 14 -20.77 -12.55 -16.68
CA MET A 14 -20.88 -11.27 -15.97
C MET A 14 -20.71 -10.10 -16.95
N ILE A 15 -21.26 -8.94 -16.58
CA ILE A 15 -21.07 -7.68 -17.30
C ILE A 15 -19.93 -6.92 -16.62
N ASP A 16 -19.07 -6.29 -17.42
CA ASP A 16 -18.05 -5.37 -16.92
C ASP A 16 -18.70 -4.02 -16.62
N CYS A 17 -18.83 -3.73 -15.32
CA CYS A 17 -19.33 -2.45 -14.81
C CYS A 17 -18.19 -1.62 -14.18
N SER A 18 -16.92 -1.85 -14.55
CA SER A 18 -15.78 -1.17 -13.92
C SER A 18 -15.80 0.35 -14.13
N GLU A 19 -16.52 0.85 -15.14
CA GLU A 19 -16.64 2.28 -15.45
C GLU A 19 -17.41 3.08 -14.40
N VAL A 20 -18.26 2.43 -13.60
CA VAL A 20 -18.98 3.12 -12.51
C VAL A 20 -18.17 3.21 -11.22
N ILE A 21 -16.99 2.58 -11.16
CA ILE A 21 -16.09 2.67 -10.01
C ILE A 21 -15.47 4.08 -10.00
N PRO A 22 -15.61 4.86 -8.92
CA PRO A 22 -15.00 6.18 -8.83
C PRO A 22 -13.49 6.11 -9.02
N VAL A 23 -12.93 7.10 -9.72
CA VAL A 23 -11.48 7.25 -9.85
C VAL A 23 -10.89 7.56 -8.46
N PRO A 24 -9.87 6.80 -7.99
CA PRO A 24 -9.27 7.05 -6.69
C PRO A 24 -8.51 8.39 -6.66
N PRO A 25 -8.36 9.02 -5.49
CA PRO A 25 -7.49 10.18 -5.34
C PRO A 25 -6.03 9.81 -5.65
N PRO A 26 -5.18 10.80 -6.01
CA PRO A 26 -3.76 10.56 -6.22
C PRO A 26 -3.08 10.12 -4.91
N PRO A 27 -1.92 9.44 -4.99
CA PRO A 27 -1.14 9.09 -3.80
C PRO A 27 -0.73 10.32 -2.99
N ASN A 28 -0.76 10.19 -1.65
CA ASN A 28 -0.47 11.30 -0.74
C ASN A 28 1.04 11.57 -0.56
N SER A 29 1.90 10.58 -0.82
CA SER A 29 3.36 10.70 -0.70
C SER A 29 4.07 9.53 -1.38
N THR A 30 5.40 9.64 -1.51
CA THR A 30 6.29 8.52 -1.86
C THR A 30 6.66 7.68 -0.62
N ALA A 31 7.22 6.49 -0.84
CA ALA A 31 7.62 5.61 0.25
C ALA A 31 8.85 6.15 1.00
N HIS A 32 8.74 6.25 2.33
CA HIS A 32 9.75 6.79 3.24
C HIS A 32 9.74 6.02 4.56
N PHE A 33 10.82 6.08 5.33
CA PHE A 33 10.83 5.53 6.69
C PHE A 33 10.15 6.50 7.65
N PRO A 34 9.32 6.01 8.59
CA PRO A 34 8.85 6.83 9.70
C PRO A 34 10.01 7.43 10.50
N ALA A 35 9.75 8.56 11.15
CA ALA A 35 10.73 9.22 12.01
C ALA A 35 11.25 8.26 13.10
N GLY A 36 12.57 8.22 13.27
CA GLY A 36 13.26 7.30 14.18
C GLY A 36 13.58 5.91 13.61
N LEU A 37 13.16 5.60 12.37
CA LEU A 37 13.52 4.37 11.65
C LEU A 37 14.35 4.66 10.40
N SER A 38 15.09 3.64 9.95
CA SER A 38 15.99 3.73 8.82
C SER A 38 16.16 2.40 8.09
N ASN A 39 17.03 2.37 7.08
CA ASN A 39 17.38 1.15 6.37
C ASN A 39 18.03 0.09 7.30
N ALA A 40 18.63 0.50 8.43
CA ALA A 40 19.21 -0.42 9.41
C ALA A 40 18.16 -1.28 10.13
N ASP A 41 16.91 -0.83 10.17
CA ASP A 41 15.81 -1.52 10.84
C ASP A 41 15.07 -2.51 9.90
N VAL A 42 15.48 -2.58 8.63
CA VAL A 42 14.85 -3.44 7.63
C VAL A 42 15.31 -4.89 7.80
N GLN A 43 14.36 -5.78 8.06
CA GLN A 43 14.59 -7.23 8.09
C GLN A 43 14.42 -7.82 6.68
N GLN A 44 15.44 -7.70 5.82
CA GLN A 44 15.36 -8.12 4.43
C GLN A 44 15.19 -9.64 4.27
N ALA A 45 14.12 -10.06 3.60
CA ALA A 45 13.81 -11.47 3.34
C ALA A 45 13.96 -11.90 1.87
N CYS A 46 14.07 -10.94 0.94
CA CYS A 46 14.33 -11.25 -0.47
C CYS A 46 15.83 -11.40 -0.70
N ALA A 47 16.29 -12.63 -0.96
CA ALA A 47 17.71 -12.94 -1.15
C ALA A 47 18.29 -12.46 -2.49
N THR A 48 17.44 -12.28 -3.52
CA THR A 48 17.87 -11.97 -4.88
C THR A 48 17.73 -10.49 -5.23
N THR A 49 16.97 -9.74 -4.45
CA THR A 49 16.67 -8.33 -4.74
C THR A 49 16.91 -7.50 -3.49
N ALA A 50 17.81 -6.53 -3.61
CA ALA A 50 18.12 -5.58 -2.54
C ALA A 50 16.92 -4.73 -2.16
N PHE A 51 16.79 -4.39 -0.87
CA PHE A 51 15.82 -3.39 -0.44
C PHE A 51 16.19 -2.00 -1.00
N PRO A 52 15.23 -1.21 -1.49
CA PRO A 52 15.53 0.11 -2.07
C PRO A 52 16.03 1.12 -1.05
N ILE A 53 16.72 2.17 -1.53
CA ILE A 53 17.12 3.30 -0.70
C ILE A 53 15.93 4.26 -0.58
N LEU A 54 15.47 4.48 0.65
CA LEU A 54 14.40 5.41 0.98
C LEU A 54 14.91 6.45 2.00
N PRO A 55 14.46 7.71 1.95
CA PRO A 55 14.78 8.68 3.00
C PRO A 55 13.92 8.41 4.25
N SER A 56 14.38 8.93 5.39
CA SER A 56 13.66 8.90 6.66
C SER A 56 13.02 10.24 6.96
N ASP A 57 11.81 10.21 7.51
CA ASP A 57 11.13 11.42 7.97
C ASP A 57 11.92 12.08 9.12
N PRO A 58 12.01 13.41 9.14
CA PRO A 58 12.71 14.12 10.21
C PRO A 58 11.92 14.12 11.52
N GLY A 59 12.62 14.23 12.63
CA GLY A 59 12.02 14.42 13.96
C GLY A 59 11.95 13.14 14.81
N PRO A 60 11.27 13.19 15.97
CA PRO A 60 11.08 12.03 16.83
C PRO A 60 9.98 11.10 16.30
N ALA A 61 10.00 9.84 16.73
CA ALA A 61 8.95 8.88 16.41
C ALA A 61 7.57 9.36 16.89
N THR A 62 6.54 9.10 16.09
CA THR A 62 5.15 9.49 16.35
C THR A 62 4.23 8.27 16.39
N THR A 63 3.10 8.40 17.08
CA THR A 63 2.04 7.38 17.08
C THR A 63 1.15 7.55 15.87
N VAL A 64 0.77 6.45 15.22
CA VAL A 64 -0.19 6.44 14.11
C VAL A 64 -1.57 6.89 14.63
N ALA A 65 -2.18 7.86 13.94
CA ALA A 65 -3.50 8.37 14.30
C ALA A 65 -4.57 7.26 14.21
N PRO A 66 -5.63 7.30 15.05
CA PRO A 66 -6.76 6.39 14.91
C PRO A 66 -7.41 6.50 13.54
N VAL A 67 -8.06 5.41 13.10
CA VAL A 67 -8.86 5.42 11.87
C VAL A 67 -9.97 6.46 12.01
N PRO A 68 -10.10 7.40 11.04
CA PRO A 68 -11.21 8.32 11.02
C PRO A 68 -12.53 7.53 10.92
N HIS A 69 -13.46 7.81 11.82
CA HIS A 69 -14.84 7.34 11.68
C HIS A 69 -15.64 8.50 11.12
N CYS A 70 -16.52 8.20 10.15
CA CYS A 70 -17.48 9.17 9.61
C CYS A 70 -18.55 9.51 10.65
#